data_AF-A0A7C3A9N5-F1
#
_entry.id   AF-A0A7C3A9N5-F1
#
_cell.length_a   1.000
_cell.length_b   1.000
_cell.length_c   1.000
_cell.angle_alpha   90.00
_cell.angle_beta   90.00
_cell.angle_gamma   90.00
#
_symmetry.space_group_name_H-M   'P 1'
#
loop_
_entity.id
_entity.type
_entity.pdbx_description
1 polymer ?
#
loop_
_entity_poly.entity_id
_entity_poly.type
_entity_poly.pdbx_seq_one_letter_code
_entity_poly.pdbx_strand_id
1 'polypeptide(L)'
;ENGTLLVDIGTNGELVLAAGGQLTAASCAAGPAFEGARIACGSRAATGAIEAVMFDGQDIALDVVGGGPPRSICGSGLVDAVAVMLEAAVIDPTGRFAEEPAMERLSQAIRRRLMRRDGEPLFMLYEPSDGGKGVFLTQRDIRQVQLAKAAIRAGITLLLRRSGLKDADLRAILLAGAFGNYIRRENAVRIGLLPEVEIHRVWFVGNAAGAGAQMALLNEAAREHAAGLARRIEYVEIAHELAFTEVYTESMLF
;
A
#
# COMPACT_ATOMS: atom_id res chain seq x y z
N GLU A 1 -11.94 24.03 -3.53
CA GLU A 1 -10.86 24.01 -4.53
C GLU A 1 -10.43 22.56 -4.70
N ASN A 2 -10.05 22.13 -5.91
CA ASN A 2 -9.72 20.72 -6.15
C ASN A 2 -8.22 20.49 -6.07
N GLY A 3 -7.79 19.46 -5.34
CA GLY A 3 -6.38 19.08 -5.17
C GLY A 3 -5.90 17.98 -6.13
N THR A 4 -4.60 17.95 -6.42
CA THR A 4 -3.92 16.78 -7.02
C THR A 4 -2.85 16.29 -6.07
N LEU A 5 -2.89 15.01 -5.71
CA LEU A 5 -1.93 14.39 -4.81
C LEU A 5 -1.01 13.46 -5.59
N LEU A 6 0.30 13.63 -5.48
CA LEU A 6 1.30 12.65 -5.89
C LEU A 6 1.69 11.83 -4.65
N VAL A 7 1.72 10.52 -4.79
CA VAL A 7 2.19 9.56 -3.78
C VAL A 7 3.25 8.68 -4.44
N ASP A 8 4.49 8.81 -4.02
CA ASP A 8 5.56 7.87 -4.39
C ASP A 8 5.75 6.87 -3.24
N ILE A 9 5.64 5.58 -3.55
CA ILE A 9 5.75 4.51 -2.56
C ILE A 9 7.05 3.74 -2.79
N GLY A 10 7.95 3.87 -1.83
CA GLY A 10 9.15 3.05 -1.66
C GLY A 10 9.35 2.67 -0.19
N THR A 11 10.60 2.64 0.26
CA THR A 11 10.93 2.45 1.70
C THR A 11 10.28 3.53 2.54
N ASN A 12 10.24 4.74 1.99
CA ASN A 12 9.50 5.88 2.51
C ASN A 12 8.30 6.13 1.59
N GLY A 13 7.35 6.93 2.09
CA GLY A 13 6.29 7.50 1.28
C GLY A 13 6.53 8.98 1.05
N GLU A 14 6.85 9.38 -0.17
CA GLU A 14 6.98 10.79 -0.55
C GLU A 14 5.66 11.31 -1.11
N LEU A 15 5.21 12.45 -0.60
CA LEU A 15 3.93 13.05 -0.93
C LEU A 15 4.16 14.44 -1.51
N VAL A 16 3.40 14.80 -2.55
CA VAL A 16 3.27 16.18 -3.01
C VAL A 16 1.79 16.50 -3.24
N LEU A 17 1.27 17.50 -2.54
CA LEU A 17 -0.10 18.00 -2.74
C LEU A 17 -0.04 19.33 -3.50
N ALA A 18 -0.71 19.39 -4.64
CA ALA A 18 -0.96 20.61 -5.39
C ALA A 18 -2.40 21.08 -5.14
N ALA A 19 -2.55 22.22 -4.47
CA ALA A 19 -3.85 22.82 -4.14
C ALA A 19 -3.73 24.34 -4.04
N GLY A 20 -4.74 25.08 -4.52
CA GLY A 20 -4.76 26.56 -4.40
C GLY A 20 -3.55 27.28 -5.03
N GLY A 21 -2.89 26.68 -6.03
CA GLY A 21 -1.65 27.20 -6.63
C GLY A 21 -0.36 26.97 -5.81
N GLN A 22 -0.49 26.35 -4.64
CA GLN A 22 0.61 25.95 -3.76
C GLN A 22 1.00 24.47 -3.98
N LEU A 23 2.25 24.16 -3.65
CA LEU A 23 2.79 22.80 -3.62
C LEU A 23 3.32 22.55 -2.22
N THR A 24 2.75 21.59 -1.52
CA THR A 24 3.27 21.12 -0.23
C THR A 24 3.80 19.70 -0.39
N ALA A 25 4.87 19.35 0.31
CA ALA A 25 5.44 18.01 0.28
C ALA A 25 5.72 17.49 1.68
N ALA A 26 5.67 16.17 1.84
CA ALA A 26 6.03 15.48 3.07
C ALA A 26 6.74 14.16 2.74
N SER A 27 7.57 13.67 3.66
CA SER A 27 8.10 12.31 3.61
C SER A 27 7.60 11.53 4.83
N CYS A 28 7.18 10.30 4.62
CA CYS A 28 6.60 9.43 5.62
C CYS A 28 7.50 8.21 5.81
N ALA A 29 7.91 7.93 7.05
CA ALA A 29 8.68 6.73 7.38
C ALA A 29 7.79 5.47 7.37
N ALA A 30 7.36 5.04 6.18
CA ALA A 30 6.51 3.86 5.99
C ALA A 30 7.25 2.56 6.37
N GLY A 31 8.56 2.51 6.11
CA GLY A 31 9.34 1.30 6.25
C GLY A 31 9.13 0.34 5.08
N PRO A 32 9.95 -0.71 5.00
CA PRO A 32 10.13 -1.45 3.74
C PRO A 32 9.14 -2.61 3.56
N ALA A 33 7.98 -2.58 4.24
CA ALA A 33 6.98 -3.66 4.18
C ALA A 33 6.50 -3.92 2.75
N PHE A 34 6.22 -2.84 2.01
CA PHE A 34 5.81 -2.87 0.61
C PHE A 34 6.93 -3.30 -0.36
N GLU A 35 8.20 -3.28 0.08
CA GLU A 35 9.30 -3.89 -0.68
C GLU A 35 9.51 -5.38 -0.34
N GLY A 36 8.62 -5.95 0.49
CA GLY A 36 8.69 -7.33 0.97
C GLY A 36 9.68 -7.54 2.11
N ALA A 37 10.37 -6.51 2.59
CA ALA A 37 11.26 -6.64 3.73
C ALA A 37 10.47 -6.63 5.05
N ARG A 38 10.96 -7.37 6.05
CA ARG A 38 10.27 -7.58 7.35
C ARG A 38 8.92 -8.29 7.27
N ILE A 39 8.62 -8.87 6.10
CA ILE A 39 7.48 -9.77 5.88
C ILE A 39 8.01 -11.20 5.82
N ALA A 40 7.39 -12.14 6.54
CA ALA A 40 7.93 -13.50 6.75
C ALA A 40 8.24 -14.26 5.44
N CYS A 41 7.39 -14.11 4.43
CA CYS A 41 7.58 -14.66 3.09
C CYS A 41 7.78 -13.56 2.04
N GLY A 42 8.13 -12.34 2.43
CA GLY A 42 8.22 -11.21 1.52
C GLY A 42 9.48 -11.18 0.67
N SER A 43 9.37 -10.61 -0.52
CA SER A 43 10.47 -10.37 -1.44
C SER A 43 10.20 -9.14 -2.32
N ARG A 44 11.21 -8.70 -3.07
CA ARG A 44 10.96 -7.85 -4.25
C ARG A 44 10.18 -8.62 -5.33
N ALA A 45 9.64 -7.90 -6.31
CA ALA A 45 9.02 -8.50 -7.48
C ALA A 45 10.09 -9.21 -8.33
N ALA A 46 10.09 -10.53 -8.28
CA ALA A 46 11.01 -11.41 -9.00
C ALA A 46 10.30 -12.76 -9.25
N THR A 47 10.82 -13.57 -10.19
CA THR A 47 10.22 -14.86 -10.56
C THR A 47 9.91 -15.73 -9.34
N GLY A 48 8.68 -16.21 -9.25
CA GLY A 48 8.17 -17.00 -8.12
C GLY A 48 7.57 -16.17 -6.97
N ALA A 49 7.56 -14.84 -7.05
CA ALA A 49 6.84 -14.00 -6.10
C ALA A 49 5.36 -13.87 -6.50
N ILE A 50 4.45 -14.01 -5.54
CA ILE A 50 3.03 -13.70 -5.72
C ILE A 50 2.92 -12.19 -5.96
N GLU A 51 2.36 -11.80 -7.10
CA GLU A 51 2.17 -10.39 -7.51
C GLU A 51 0.73 -9.91 -7.47
N ALA A 52 -0.24 -10.83 -7.49
CA ALA A 52 -1.64 -10.51 -7.25
C ALA A 52 -2.34 -11.62 -6.47
N VAL A 53 -3.32 -11.22 -5.66
CA VAL A 53 -4.23 -12.13 -4.94
C VAL A 53 -5.65 -11.70 -5.24
N MET A 54 -6.46 -12.63 -5.70
CA MET A 54 -7.84 -12.38 -6.08
C MET A 54 -8.76 -13.26 -5.26
N PHE A 55 -9.93 -12.74 -4.89
CA PHE A 55 -10.95 -13.49 -4.16
C PHE A 55 -12.20 -13.64 -5.03
N ASP A 56 -12.73 -14.85 -5.15
CA ASP A 56 -13.94 -15.13 -5.94
C ASP A 56 -15.21 -15.23 -5.07
N GLY A 57 -15.10 -14.94 -3.77
CA GLY A 57 -16.17 -15.11 -2.79
C GLY A 57 -16.15 -16.47 -2.08
N GLN A 58 -15.35 -17.43 -2.57
CA GLN A 58 -15.19 -18.76 -1.97
C GLN A 58 -13.73 -19.07 -1.63
N ASP A 59 -12.78 -18.81 -2.53
CA ASP A 59 -11.35 -19.02 -2.30
C ASP A 59 -10.51 -17.94 -3.00
N ILE A 60 -9.19 -18.04 -2.84
CA ILE A 60 -8.23 -17.14 -3.49
C ILE A 60 -7.58 -17.76 -4.71
N ALA A 61 -7.33 -16.92 -5.72
CA ALA A 61 -6.44 -17.19 -6.85
C ALA A 61 -5.17 -16.32 -6.72
N LEU A 62 -4.07 -16.82 -7.27
CA LEU A 62 -2.75 -16.18 -7.18
C LEU A 62 -2.16 -16.00 -8.58
N ASP A 63 -1.65 -14.81 -8.86
CA ASP A 63 -0.72 -14.59 -9.97
C ASP A 63 0.71 -14.53 -9.44
N VAL A 64 1.61 -15.15 -10.17
CA VAL A 64 3.02 -15.31 -9.78
C VAL A 64 3.89 -14.77 -10.89
N VAL A 65 4.87 -13.93 -10.55
CA VAL A 65 5.83 -13.38 -11.51
C VAL A 65 6.53 -14.54 -12.23
N GLY A 66 6.40 -14.59 -13.55
CA GLY A 66 6.97 -15.66 -14.38
C GLY A 66 6.25 -17.01 -14.29
N GLY A 67 5.11 -17.08 -13.59
CA GLY A 67 4.30 -18.27 -13.39
C GLY A 67 4.92 -19.31 -12.44
N GLY A 68 4.36 -20.52 -12.46
CA GLY A 68 4.81 -21.64 -11.65
C GLY A 68 4.46 -21.53 -10.15
N PRO A 69 5.00 -22.42 -9.31
CA PRO A 69 4.69 -22.45 -7.88
C PRO A 69 5.32 -21.24 -7.15
N PRO A 70 4.55 -20.52 -6.32
CA PRO A 70 5.08 -19.36 -5.61
C PRO A 70 6.02 -19.76 -4.49
N ARG A 71 6.99 -18.89 -4.22
CA ARG A 71 8.04 -19.05 -3.20
C ARG A 71 8.08 -17.91 -2.19
N SER A 72 7.49 -16.77 -2.57
CA SER A 72 7.45 -15.54 -1.78
C SER A 72 6.25 -14.69 -2.21
N ILE A 73 6.07 -13.54 -1.55
CA ILE A 73 5.06 -12.54 -1.90
C ILE A 73 5.76 -11.20 -2.13
N CYS A 74 5.47 -10.55 -3.26
CA CYS A 74 5.96 -9.21 -3.51
C CYS A 74 5.00 -8.16 -2.96
N GLY A 75 5.39 -6.91 -3.10
CA GLY A 75 4.65 -5.80 -2.58
C GLY A 75 3.20 -5.66 -3.06
N SER A 76 2.94 -5.76 -4.37
CA SER A 76 1.58 -5.69 -4.91
C SER A 76 0.74 -6.87 -4.43
N GLY A 77 1.33 -8.06 -4.40
CA GLY A 77 0.70 -9.26 -3.84
C GLY A 77 0.34 -9.09 -2.37
N LEU A 78 1.18 -8.41 -1.59
CA LEU A 78 0.94 -8.15 -0.17
C LEU A 78 -0.26 -7.20 0.04
N VAL A 79 -0.37 -6.12 -0.76
CA VAL A 79 -1.53 -5.22 -0.72
C VAL A 79 -2.80 -5.98 -1.09
N ASP A 80 -2.77 -6.76 -2.17
CA ASP A 80 -3.89 -7.58 -2.61
C ASP A 80 -4.28 -8.63 -1.57
N ALA A 81 -3.32 -9.32 -0.96
CA ALA A 81 -3.57 -10.33 0.06
C ALA A 81 -4.26 -9.73 1.28
N VAL A 82 -3.79 -8.58 1.79
CA VAL A 82 -4.42 -7.91 2.94
C VAL A 82 -5.81 -7.41 2.59
N ALA A 83 -6.00 -6.84 1.39
CA ALA A 83 -7.30 -6.40 0.90
C ALA A 83 -8.29 -7.57 0.80
N VAL A 84 -7.85 -8.72 0.29
CA VAL A 84 -8.63 -9.95 0.23
C VAL A 84 -8.93 -10.51 1.61
N MET A 85 -7.97 -10.46 2.54
CA MET A 85 -8.19 -10.91 3.92
C MET A 85 -9.23 -10.05 4.64
N LEU A 86 -9.30 -8.74 4.37
CA LEU A 86 -10.38 -7.87 4.85
C LEU A 86 -11.71 -8.23 4.19
N GLU A 87 -11.73 -8.37 2.86
CA GLU A 87 -12.95 -8.65 2.08
C GLU A 87 -13.56 -10.01 2.46
N ALA A 88 -12.74 -11.03 2.68
CA ALA A 88 -13.15 -12.35 3.14
C ALA A 88 -13.38 -12.43 4.66
N ALA A 89 -13.24 -11.32 5.40
CA ALA A 89 -13.32 -11.26 6.86
C ALA A 89 -12.36 -12.20 7.61
N VAL A 90 -11.23 -12.57 6.99
CA VAL A 90 -10.12 -13.31 7.62
C VAL A 90 -9.43 -12.44 8.67
N ILE A 91 -9.38 -11.13 8.42
CA ILE A 91 -8.98 -10.14 9.42
C ILE A 91 -10.07 -9.08 9.58
N ASP A 92 -10.18 -8.53 10.78
CA ASP A 92 -11.06 -7.40 11.07
C ASP A 92 -10.39 -6.04 10.74
N PRO A 93 -11.09 -4.90 10.85
CA PRO A 93 -10.50 -3.58 10.61
C PRO A 93 -9.32 -3.24 11.54
N THR A 94 -9.20 -3.91 12.69
CA THR A 94 -8.04 -3.76 13.58
C THR A 94 -6.82 -4.57 13.11
N GLY A 95 -6.99 -5.38 12.07
CA GLY A 95 -5.98 -6.27 11.50
C GLY A 95 -5.82 -7.57 12.28
N ARG A 96 -6.72 -7.88 13.20
CA ARG A 96 -6.69 -9.14 13.96
C ARG A 96 -7.31 -10.26 13.14
N PHE A 97 -6.69 -11.43 13.18
CA PHE A 97 -7.26 -12.63 12.60
C PHE A 97 -8.61 -12.99 13.22
N ALA A 98 -9.52 -13.45 12.38
CA ALA A 98 -10.81 -13.96 12.81
C ALA A 98 -10.62 -15.14 13.77
N GLU A 99 -11.30 -15.08 14.91
CA GLU A 99 -11.41 -16.17 15.86
C GLU A 99 -12.88 -16.62 15.94
N GLU A 100 -13.16 -17.73 16.62
CA GLU A 100 -14.53 -18.17 16.85
C GLU A 100 -15.31 -17.13 17.68
N PRO A 101 -16.56 -16.80 17.33
CA PRO A 101 -17.41 -17.42 16.31
C PRO A 101 -17.35 -16.74 14.92
N ALA A 102 -16.51 -15.72 14.73
CA ALA A 102 -16.43 -14.99 13.46
C ALA A 102 -15.96 -15.90 12.29
N MET A 103 -15.13 -16.91 12.60
CA MET A 103 -14.69 -17.93 11.65
C MET A 103 -15.86 -18.70 11.00
N GLU A 104 -17.02 -18.79 11.65
CA GLU A 104 -18.20 -19.47 11.11
C GLU A 104 -18.71 -18.83 9.81
N ARG A 105 -18.46 -17.53 9.62
CA ARG A 105 -18.87 -16.77 8.43
C ARG A 105 -17.92 -16.94 7.25
N LEU A 106 -16.73 -17.50 7.47
CA LEU A 106 -15.76 -17.77 6.43
C LEU A 106 -16.22 -18.95 5.58
N SER A 107 -15.96 -18.88 4.27
CA SER A 107 -16.13 -20.03 3.38
C SER A 107 -15.27 -21.22 3.86
N GLN A 108 -15.65 -22.43 3.47
CA GLN A 108 -14.89 -23.62 3.85
C GLN A 108 -13.44 -23.59 3.34
N ALA A 109 -13.21 -23.07 2.13
CA ALA A 109 -11.88 -23.00 1.55
C ALA A 109 -10.98 -21.98 2.28
N ILE A 110 -11.51 -20.78 2.58
CA ILE A 110 -10.79 -19.77 3.37
C ILE A 110 -10.50 -20.28 4.78
N ARG A 111 -11.45 -20.95 5.44
CA ARG A 111 -11.23 -21.50 6.79
C ARG A 111 -10.09 -22.51 6.83
N ARG A 112 -9.90 -23.34 5.78
CA ARG A 112 -8.78 -24.30 5.69
C ARG A 112 -7.42 -23.62 5.56
N ARG A 113 -7.36 -22.38 5.06
CA ARG A 113 -6.13 -21.59 4.94
C ARG A 113 -5.75 -20.90 6.24
N LEU A 114 -6.70 -20.72 7.17
CA LEU A 114 -6.42 -20.17 8.48
C LEU A 114 -5.85 -21.26 9.38
N MET A 115 -4.57 -21.15 9.68
CA MET A 115 -3.82 -22.13 10.47
C MET A 115 -3.22 -21.47 11.70
N ARG A 116 -2.68 -22.28 12.62
CA ARG A 116 -1.88 -21.80 13.74
C ARG A 116 -0.49 -22.43 13.68
N ARG A 117 0.54 -21.63 13.93
CA ARG A 117 1.92 -22.10 14.12
C ARG A 117 2.45 -21.55 15.44
N ASP A 118 2.91 -22.43 16.32
CA ASP A 118 3.36 -22.07 17.67
C ASP A 118 2.30 -21.27 18.47
N GLY A 119 1.02 -21.57 18.25
CA GLY A 119 -0.12 -20.87 18.88
C GLY A 119 -0.59 -19.60 18.17
N GLU A 120 0.24 -19.03 17.29
CA GLU A 120 -0.05 -17.80 16.55
C GLU A 120 -0.80 -18.06 15.24
N PRO A 121 -1.82 -17.25 14.89
CA PRO A 121 -2.56 -17.41 13.65
C PRO A 121 -1.74 -17.00 12.42
N LEU A 122 -1.95 -17.71 11.32
CA LEU A 122 -1.42 -17.39 10.00
C LEU A 122 -2.44 -17.71 8.90
N PHE A 123 -2.35 -16.99 7.79
CA PHE A 123 -3.09 -17.27 6.57
C PHE A 123 -2.19 -17.91 5.52
N MET A 124 -2.52 -19.12 5.09
CA MET A 124 -1.80 -19.85 4.06
C MET A 124 -2.26 -19.39 2.67
N LEU A 125 -1.39 -18.66 1.95
CA LEU A 125 -1.64 -18.26 0.57
C LEU A 125 -1.38 -19.44 -0.38
N TYR A 126 -0.29 -20.18 -0.14
CA TYR A 126 0.09 -21.33 -0.94
C TYR A 126 0.76 -22.41 -0.09
N GLU A 127 0.23 -23.63 -0.19
CA GLU A 127 0.81 -24.83 0.41
C GLU A 127 1.27 -25.79 -0.70
N PRO A 128 2.57 -26.14 -0.76
CA PRO A 128 3.07 -27.03 -1.78
C PRO A 128 2.75 -28.50 -1.47
N SER A 129 2.46 -29.28 -2.51
CA SER A 129 2.07 -30.70 -2.38
C SER A 129 3.19 -31.63 -1.94
N ASP A 130 4.45 -31.22 -2.07
CA ASP A 130 5.64 -32.00 -1.74
C ASP A 130 6.14 -31.76 -0.30
N GLY A 131 5.39 -31.00 0.50
CA GLY A 131 5.78 -30.65 1.87
C GLY A 131 6.88 -29.57 1.96
N GLY A 132 7.18 -28.89 0.86
CA GLY A 132 8.07 -27.73 0.84
C GLY A 132 7.57 -26.55 1.67
N LYS A 133 8.36 -25.46 1.68
CA LYS A 133 7.97 -24.23 2.40
C LYS A 133 6.86 -23.49 1.63
N GLY A 134 5.68 -23.39 2.24
CA GLY A 134 4.58 -22.57 1.72
C GLY A 134 4.77 -21.06 1.85
N VAL A 135 3.86 -20.32 1.25
CA VAL A 135 3.77 -18.85 1.35
C VAL A 135 2.58 -18.50 2.22
N PHE A 136 2.82 -17.75 3.30
CA PHE A 136 1.80 -17.41 4.29
C PHE A 136 2.01 -15.99 4.83
N LEU A 137 0.99 -15.45 5.49
CA LEU A 137 1.03 -14.18 6.22
C LEU A 137 0.70 -14.41 7.69
N THR A 138 1.48 -13.80 8.57
CA THR A 138 1.32 -13.87 10.03
C THR A 138 0.70 -12.58 10.58
N GLN A 139 0.26 -12.60 11.85
CA GLN A 139 -0.23 -11.39 12.53
C GLN A 139 0.81 -10.26 12.54
N ARG A 140 2.10 -10.60 12.62
CA ARG A 140 3.20 -9.64 12.54
C ARG A 140 3.30 -8.99 11.16
N ASP A 141 3.10 -9.76 10.09
CA ASP A 141 3.13 -9.25 8.71
C ASP A 141 2.00 -8.25 8.49
N ILE A 142 0.77 -8.58 8.92
CA ILE A 142 -0.38 -7.67 8.90
C ILE A 142 -0.05 -6.37 9.66
N ARG A 143 0.59 -6.49 10.82
CA ARG A 143 1.00 -5.31 11.61
C ARG A 143 2.04 -4.46 10.88
N GLN A 144 2.98 -5.04 10.13
CA GLN A 144 3.92 -4.26 9.32
C GLN A 144 3.22 -3.49 8.20
N VAL A 145 2.21 -4.10 7.56
CA VAL A 145 1.40 -3.41 6.55
C VAL A 145 0.63 -2.24 7.17
N GLN A 146 0.02 -2.43 8.34
CA GLN A 146 -0.67 -1.34 9.05
C GLN A 146 0.28 -0.18 9.37
N LEU A 147 1.47 -0.45 9.90
CA LEU A 147 2.44 0.59 10.24
C LEU A 147 2.86 1.40 9.00
N ALA A 148 3.12 0.70 7.89
CA ALA A 148 3.54 1.33 6.64
C ALA A 148 2.42 2.17 6.01
N LYS A 149 1.21 1.61 5.90
CA LYS A 149 0.08 2.33 5.31
C LYS A 149 -0.39 3.48 6.19
N ALA A 150 -0.32 3.35 7.51
CA ALA A 150 -0.68 4.43 8.43
C ALA A 150 0.26 5.62 8.32
N ALA A 151 1.56 5.41 8.12
CA ALA A 151 2.52 6.50 7.94
C ALA A 151 2.16 7.34 6.71
N ILE A 152 1.91 6.67 5.58
CA ILE A 152 1.54 7.32 4.31
C ILE A 152 0.19 8.03 4.45
N ARG A 153 -0.83 7.32 4.96
CA ARG A 153 -2.18 7.86 5.14
C ARG A 153 -2.21 9.06 6.08
N ALA A 154 -1.40 9.05 7.14
CA ALA A 154 -1.30 10.16 8.06
C ALA A 154 -0.66 11.38 7.41
N GLY A 155 0.42 11.20 6.65
CA GLY A 155 1.03 12.28 5.87
C GLY A 155 0.03 12.91 4.89
N ILE A 156 -0.73 12.08 4.16
CA ILE A 156 -1.77 12.56 3.24
C ILE A 156 -2.83 13.36 3.98
N THR A 157 -3.34 12.83 5.09
CA THR A 157 -4.39 13.47 5.89
C THR A 157 -3.94 14.82 6.45
N LEU A 158 -2.69 14.92 6.94
CA LEU A 158 -2.14 16.17 7.46
C LEU A 158 -1.95 17.22 6.36
N LEU A 159 -1.45 16.83 5.18
CA LEU A 159 -1.35 17.75 4.03
C LEU A 159 -2.71 18.27 3.59
N LEU A 160 -3.72 17.39 3.49
CA LEU A 160 -5.09 17.78 3.17
C LEU A 160 -5.67 18.75 4.20
N ARG A 161 -5.55 18.43 5.49
CA ARG A 161 -6.02 19.30 6.59
C ARG A 161 -5.37 20.69 6.53
N ARG A 162 -4.06 20.76 6.28
CA ARG A 162 -3.32 22.03 6.14
C ARG A 162 -3.83 22.87 4.97
N SER A 163 -4.23 22.24 3.86
CA SER A 163 -4.82 22.90 2.70
C SER A 163 -6.35 23.09 2.82
N GLY A 164 -6.97 22.75 3.95
CA GLY A 164 -8.42 22.86 4.14
C GLY A 164 -9.24 21.90 3.25
N LEU A 165 -8.63 20.82 2.79
CA LEU A 165 -9.23 19.83 1.90
C LEU A 165 -9.60 18.55 2.65
N LYS A 166 -10.52 17.78 2.06
CA LYS A 166 -10.87 16.41 2.41
C LYS A 166 -10.54 15.49 1.24
N ASP A 167 -10.59 14.17 1.47
CA ASP A 167 -10.40 13.15 0.43
C ASP A 167 -11.26 13.43 -0.81
N ALA A 168 -12.54 13.76 -0.62
CA ALA A 168 -13.49 14.04 -1.70
C ALA A 168 -13.11 15.23 -2.60
N ASP A 169 -12.30 16.16 -2.09
CA ASP A 169 -11.82 17.34 -2.82
C ASP A 169 -10.63 17.02 -3.74
N LEU A 170 -10.05 15.82 -3.64
CA LEU A 170 -9.01 15.35 -4.56
C LEU A 170 -9.63 15.01 -5.93
N ARG A 171 -9.17 15.71 -6.96
CA ARG A 171 -9.52 15.42 -8.37
C ARG A 171 -8.69 14.26 -8.91
N ALA A 172 -7.45 14.14 -8.47
CA ALA A 172 -6.53 13.13 -8.96
C ALA A 172 -5.54 12.73 -7.87
N ILE A 173 -5.21 11.44 -7.85
CA ILE A 173 -4.13 10.84 -7.08
C ILE A 173 -3.19 10.18 -8.09
N LEU A 174 -1.95 10.65 -8.17
CA LEU A 174 -0.90 10.14 -9.02
C LEU A 174 -0.04 9.19 -8.17
N LEU A 175 -0.11 7.90 -8.45
CA LEU A 175 0.65 6.87 -7.76
C LEU A 175 1.95 6.58 -8.54
N ALA A 176 3.08 6.92 -7.94
CA ALA A 176 4.41 6.69 -8.45
C ALA A 176 5.14 5.59 -7.65
N GLY A 177 6.27 5.17 -8.19
CA GLY A 177 7.18 4.22 -7.57
C GLY A 177 7.24 2.90 -8.33
N ALA A 178 8.41 2.24 -8.26
CA ALA A 178 8.64 0.95 -8.93
C ALA A 178 7.69 -0.17 -8.43
N PHE A 179 7.18 0.00 -7.21
CA PHE A 179 6.20 -0.86 -6.56
C PHE A 179 4.78 -0.71 -7.15
N GLY A 180 4.41 0.48 -7.63
CA GLY A 180 3.03 0.75 -8.02
C GLY A 180 2.60 0.17 -9.38
N ASN A 181 3.52 -0.38 -10.19
CA ASN A 181 3.21 -0.91 -11.54
C ASN A 181 2.08 -1.96 -11.53
N TYR A 182 1.83 -2.61 -10.41
CA TYR A 182 0.93 -3.77 -10.31
C TYR A 182 -0.07 -3.69 -9.15
N ILE A 183 -0.12 -2.59 -8.40
CA ILE A 183 -1.10 -2.47 -7.31
C ILE A 183 -2.49 -2.19 -7.89
N ARG A 184 -3.48 -2.96 -7.45
CA ARG A 184 -4.89 -2.67 -7.73
C ARG A 184 -5.32 -1.46 -6.90
N ARG A 185 -5.80 -0.42 -7.59
CA ARG A 185 -6.16 0.88 -7.00
C ARG A 185 -7.25 0.70 -5.94
N GLU A 186 -8.21 -0.17 -6.23
CA GLU A 186 -9.29 -0.60 -5.37
C GLU A 186 -8.76 -1.16 -4.04
N ASN A 187 -7.73 -2.00 -4.11
CA ASN A 187 -7.14 -2.63 -2.94
C ASN A 187 -6.32 -1.63 -2.11
N ALA A 188 -5.59 -0.72 -2.75
CA ALA A 188 -4.89 0.36 -2.05
C ALA A 188 -5.86 1.30 -1.30
N VAL A 189 -7.02 1.61 -1.87
CA VAL A 189 -8.08 2.35 -1.17
C VAL A 189 -8.69 1.49 -0.05
N ARG A 190 -9.00 0.22 -0.31
CA ARG A 190 -9.62 -0.70 0.65
C ARG A 190 -8.81 -0.90 1.93
N ILE A 191 -7.48 -0.97 1.83
CA ILE A 191 -6.62 -1.10 3.02
C ILE A 191 -6.39 0.25 3.74
N GLY A 192 -6.99 1.33 3.25
CA GLY A 192 -6.81 2.68 3.77
C GLY A 192 -5.41 3.27 3.52
N LEU A 193 -4.67 2.75 2.53
CA LEU A 193 -3.37 3.31 2.12
C LEU A 193 -3.57 4.62 1.35
N LEU A 194 -4.55 4.64 0.44
CA LEU A 194 -4.93 5.84 -0.32
C LEU A 194 -6.23 6.46 0.23
N PRO A 195 -6.46 7.77 0.01
CA PRO A 195 -7.73 8.45 0.22
C PRO A 195 -8.94 7.70 -0.34
N GLU A 196 -10.08 7.84 0.33
CA GLU A 196 -11.35 7.29 -0.14
C GLU A 196 -11.88 8.18 -1.27
N VAL A 197 -11.55 7.80 -2.50
CA VAL A 197 -11.94 8.50 -3.72
C VAL A 197 -12.45 7.50 -4.76
N GLU A 198 -13.23 8.03 -5.70
CA GLU A 198 -13.60 7.29 -6.90
C GLU A 198 -12.35 6.77 -7.63
N ILE A 199 -12.32 5.48 -7.95
CA ILE A 199 -11.12 4.78 -8.43
C ILE A 199 -10.57 5.37 -9.74
N HIS A 200 -11.43 5.92 -10.60
CA HIS A 200 -11.02 6.59 -11.84
C HIS A 200 -10.19 7.86 -11.60
N ARG A 201 -10.13 8.38 -10.36
CA ARG A 201 -9.27 9.49 -9.95
C ARG A 201 -7.88 9.05 -9.55
N VAL A 202 -7.62 7.75 -9.37
CA VAL A 202 -6.30 7.20 -9.06
C VAL A 202 -5.60 6.82 -10.36
N TRP A 203 -4.45 7.42 -10.64
CA TRP A 203 -3.67 7.24 -11.87
C TRP A 203 -2.32 6.68 -11.53
N PHE A 204 -1.95 5.60 -12.20
CA PHE A 204 -0.61 5.06 -12.05
C PHE A 204 0.35 5.75 -13.03
N VAL A 205 1.46 6.31 -12.53
CA VAL A 205 2.41 7.11 -13.34
C VAL A 205 3.79 6.45 -13.49
N GLY A 206 3.99 5.24 -12.97
CA GLY A 206 5.24 4.51 -13.15
C GLY A 206 6.39 5.01 -12.26
N ASN A 207 7.60 4.72 -12.72
CA ASN A 207 8.82 5.28 -12.15
C ASN A 207 8.98 6.76 -12.59
N ALA A 208 8.25 7.64 -11.92
CA ALA A 208 8.25 9.08 -12.20
C ALA A 208 9.64 9.71 -12.02
N ALA A 209 10.43 9.24 -11.04
CA ALA A 209 11.80 9.70 -10.83
C ALA A 209 12.70 9.38 -12.03
N GLY A 210 12.63 8.15 -12.56
CA GLY A 210 13.37 7.74 -13.75
C GLY A 210 12.96 8.51 -15.01
N ALA A 211 11.65 8.66 -15.23
CA ALA A 211 11.14 9.45 -16.35
C ALA A 211 11.54 10.93 -16.25
N GLY A 212 11.43 11.54 -15.07
CA GLY A 212 11.84 12.93 -14.82
C GLY A 212 13.34 13.14 -15.04
N ALA A 213 14.18 12.18 -14.64
CA ALA A 213 15.62 12.23 -14.90
C ALA A 213 15.94 12.20 -16.40
N GLN A 214 15.27 11.35 -17.17
CA GLN A 214 15.41 11.33 -18.64
C GLN A 214 14.96 12.65 -19.27
N MET A 215 13.84 13.22 -18.82
CA MET A 215 13.34 14.51 -19.31
C MET A 215 14.35 15.63 -19.03
N ALA A 216 14.89 15.72 -17.82
CA ALA A 216 15.87 16.74 -17.45
C ALA A 216 17.22 16.56 -18.15
N LEU A 217 17.61 15.32 -18.48
CA LEU A 217 18.83 15.03 -19.23
C LEU A 217 18.71 15.47 -20.70
N LEU A 218 17.54 15.25 -21.32
CA LEU A 218 17.32 15.47 -22.75
C LEU A 218 16.78 16.87 -23.08
N ASN A 219 16.25 17.61 -22.10
CA ASN A 219 15.61 18.90 -22.31
C ASN A 219 15.97 19.90 -21.19
N GLU A 220 16.71 20.95 -21.58
CA GLU A 220 17.14 22.00 -20.66
C GLU A 220 15.98 22.79 -20.04
N ALA A 221 14.93 23.10 -20.81
CA ALA A 221 13.74 23.77 -20.28
C ALA A 221 12.99 22.89 -19.27
N ALA A 222 12.96 21.56 -19.46
CA ALA A 222 12.39 20.64 -18.48
C ALA A 222 13.21 20.61 -17.18
N ARG A 223 14.54 20.64 -17.28
CA ARG A 223 15.46 20.73 -16.14
C ARG A 223 15.27 22.02 -15.36
N GLU A 224 15.19 23.15 -16.04
CA GLU A 224 14.91 24.46 -15.43
C GLU A 224 13.54 24.50 -14.77
N HIS A 225 12.53 23.91 -15.41
CA HIS A 225 11.18 23.80 -14.86
C HIS A 225 11.18 22.98 -13.57
N ALA A 226 11.84 21.81 -13.54
CA ALA A 226 11.97 20.98 -12.34
C ALA A 226 12.68 21.73 -11.20
N ALA A 227 13.76 22.46 -11.50
CA ALA A 227 14.44 23.30 -10.51
C ALA A 227 13.55 24.44 -10.00
N GLY A 228 12.70 25.00 -10.85
CA GLY A 228 11.69 26.00 -10.48
C GLY A 228 10.61 25.44 -9.56
N LEU A 229 10.09 24.23 -9.84
CA LEU A 229 9.14 23.53 -8.99
C LEU A 229 9.75 23.22 -7.62
N ALA A 230 10.97 22.69 -7.57
CA ALA A 230 11.66 22.36 -6.33
C ALA A 230 11.79 23.56 -5.38
N ARG A 231 12.01 24.77 -5.92
CA ARG A 231 12.05 26.02 -5.12
C ARG A 231 10.70 26.49 -4.60
N ARG A 232 9.59 26.03 -5.19
CA ARG A 232 8.22 26.41 -4.81
C ARG A 232 7.55 25.43 -3.85
N ILE A 233 8.13 24.24 -3.69
CA ILE A 233 7.60 23.22 -2.79
C ILE A 233 7.87 23.64 -1.34
N GLU A 234 6.81 23.74 -0.55
CA GLU A 234 6.89 23.90 0.89
C GLU A 234 6.96 22.51 1.54
N TYR A 235 8.07 22.21 2.20
CA TYR A 235 8.21 20.97 2.96
C TYR A 235 7.48 21.09 4.30
N VAL A 236 6.62 20.11 4.58
CA VAL A 236 5.88 19.97 5.82
C VAL A 236 6.49 18.83 6.61
N GLU A 237 7.09 19.14 7.75
CA GLU A 237 7.62 18.15 8.69
C GLU A 237 6.46 17.54 9.48
N ILE A 238 5.82 16.51 8.90
CA ILE A 238 4.62 15.89 9.47
C ILE A 238 4.85 15.29 10.85
N ALA A 239 6.09 14.88 11.20
CA ALA A 239 6.39 14.34 12.53
C ALA A 239 6.32 15.40 13.65
N HIS A 240 6.38 16.69 13.30
CA HIS A 240 6.27 17.80 14.24
C HIS A 240 4.85 18.39 14.33
N GLU A 241 3.91 17.93 13.49
CA GLU A 241 2.52 18.34 13.57
C GLU A 241 1.88 17.77 14.85
N LEU A 242 1.23 18.62 15.64
CA LEU A 242 0.63 18.21 16.92
C LEU A 242 -0.38 17.06 16.76
N ALA A 243 -1.07 17.01 15.62
CA ALA A 243 -2.06 15.99 15.31
C ALA A 243 -1.46 14.67 14.78
N PHE A 244 -0.14 14.58 14.56
CA PHE A 244 0.47 13.42 13.91
C PHE A 244 0.18 12.11 14.63
N THR A 245 0.39 12.05 15.94
CA THR A 245 0.19 10.82 16.72
C THR A 245 -1.25 10.33 16.67
N GLU A 246 -2.21 11.24 16.76
CA GLU A 246 -3.64 10.94 16.66
C GLU A 246 -3.97 10.40 15.27
N VAL A 247 -3.64 11.15 14.23
CA VAL A 247 -3.93 10.79 12.83
C VAL A 247 -3.23 9.48 12.44
N TYR A 248 -1.99 9.27 12.88
CA TYR A 248 -1.26 8.02 12.64
C TYR A 248 -1.95 6.84 13.31
N THR A 249 -2.37 6.99 14.57
CA THR A 249 -3.05 5.93 15.31
C THR A 249 -4.40 5.58 14.69
N GLU A 250 -5.18 6.59 14.29
CA GLU A 250 -6.42 6.40 13.53
C GLU A 250 -6.19 5.67 12.21
N SER A 251 -5.11 6.02 11.51
CA SER A 251 -4.74 5.43 10.21
C SER A 251 -4.25 3.98 10.30
N MET A 252 -4.03 3.44 11.51
CA MET A 252 -3.65 2.03 11.71
C MET A 252 -4.79 1.06 11.43
N LEU A 253 -6.04 1.47 11.65
CA LEU A 253 -7.22 0.68 11.30
C LEU A 253 -7.35 0.61 9.79
N PHE A 254 -7.59 -0.57 9.24
CA PHE A 254 -7.82 -0.77 7.81
C PHE A 254 -9.05 -0.03 7.31
#